data_AF-A0A940R0R7-F1
#
_entry.id   AF-A0A940R0R7-F1
#
_cell.length_a   1.000
_cell.length_b   1.000
_cell.length_c   1.000
_cell.angle_alpha   90.00
_cell.angle_beta   90.00
_cell.angle_gamma   90.00
#
_symmetry.space_group_name_H-M   'P 1'
#
loop_
_entity.id
_entity.type
_entity.pdbx_description
1 polymer ?
#
loop_
_entity_poly.entity_id
_entity_poly.type
_entity_poly.pdbx_seq_one_letter_code
_entity_poly.pdbx_strand_id
1 'polypeptide(L)' 'MDIPRIFNITESAHRIHNPITPEKLATLGAALRLETGARVLDLGSGSGEMLCTWARDYGVIGT' A
#
# COMPACT_ATOMS: atom_id res chain seq x y z
N MET A 1 -9.10 0.39 19.46
CA MET A 1 -7.79 0.14 20.09
C MET A 1 -6.74 0.57 19.08
N ASP A 2 -5.71 1.28 19.52
CA ASP A 2 -4.62 1.74 18.64
C ASP A 2 -3.37 0.86 18.85
N ILE A 3 -2.41 0.94 17.94
CA ILE A 3 -1.12 0.24 18.06
C ILE A 3 -0.25 0.90 19.14
N PRO A 4 0.71 0.17 19.74
CA PRO A 4 1.65 0.76 20.68
C PRO A 4 2.36 1.99 20.09
N ARG A 5 2.37 3.11 20.85
CA ARG A 5 2.88 4.42 20.40
C ARG A 5 4.30 4.39 19.83
N ILE A 6 5.12 3.42 20.25
CA ILE A 6 6.47 3.23 19.72
C ILE A 6 6.50 3.04 18.19
N PHE A 7 5.50 2.37 17.63
CA PHE A 7 5.39 2.17 16.17
C PHE A 7 5.02 3.48 15.48
N ASN A 8 4.03 4.21 16.00
CA ASN A 8 3.67 5.53 15.46
C ASN A 8 4.86 6.51 15.46
N ILE A 9 5.75 6.46 16.46
CA ILE A 9 6.96 7.30 16.50
C ILE A 9 8.00 6.79 15.50
N THR A 10 8.38 5.52 15.59
CA THR A 10 9.50 4.94 14.83
C THR A 10 9.20 4.90 13.34
N GLU A 11 7.95 4.68 12.97
CA GLU A 11 7.53 4.49 11.60
C GLU A 11 6.81 5.72 11.00
N SER A 12 6.79 6.85 11.71
CA SER A 12 6.09 8.08 11.30
C SER A 12 6.46 8.59 9.90
N ALA A 13 7.70 8.37 9.46
CA ALA A 13 8.19 8.78 8.15
C ALA A 13 8.10 7.68 7.08
N HIS A 14 7.63 6.47 7.43
CA HIS A 14 7.52 5.37 6.49
C HIS A 14 6.20 5.46 5.72
N ARG A 15 6.30 5.50 4.40
CA ARG A 15 5.15 5.24 3.51
C ARG A 15 4.83 3.74 3.42
N ILE A 16 5.86 2.92 3.53
CA ILE A 16 5.77 1.46 3.45
C ILE A 16 6.38 0.90 4.75
N HIS A 17 5.55 0.23 5.55
CA HIS A 17 5.93 -0.32 6.86
C HIS A 17 6.59 -1.71 6.79
N ASN A 18 6.85 -2.19 5.56
CA ASN A 18 7.43 -3.50 5.28
C ASN A 18 8.79 -3.34 4.59
N PRO A 19 9.68 -4.35 4.65
CA PRO A 19 10.99 -4.33 3.99
C PRO A 19 10.86 -4.53 2.46
N ILE A 20 10.09 -3.67 1.80
CA ILE A 20 9.85 -3.65 0.37
C ILE A 20 10.05 -2.22 -0.14
N THR A 21 10.79 -2.07 -1.23
CA THR A 21 11.03 -0.77 -1.84
C THR A 21 9.83 -0.37 -2.71
N PRO A 22 9.66 0.93 -3.04
CA PRO A 22 8.63 1.37 -3.97
C PRO A 22 8.67 0.64 -5.31
N GLU A 23 9.87 0.33 -5.83
CA GLU A 23 10.04 -0.37 -7.11
C GLU A 23 9.56 -1.81 -7.04
N LYS A 24 9.77 -2.49 -5.90
CA LYS A 24 9.23 -3.83 -5.68
C LYS A 24 7.71 -3.81 -5.57
N LEU A 25 7.12 -2.78 -4.95
CA LEU A 25 5.67 -2.61 -4.86
C LEU A 25 5.04 -2.33 -6.24
N ALA A 26 5.70 -1.51 -7.07
CA ALA A 26 5.30 -1.29 -8.46
C ALA A 26 5.44 -2.56 -9.31
N THR A 27 6.53 -3.31 -9.12
CA THR A 27 6.75 -4.61 -9.80
C THR A 27 5.63 -5.60 -9.45
N LEU A 28 5.20 -5.64 -8.19
CA LEU A 28 4.09 -6.47 -7.76
C LEU A 28 2.79 -6.06 -8.48
N GLY A 29 2.46 -4.77 -8.52
CA GLY A 29 1.27 -4.27 -9.23
C GLY A 29 1.26 -4.68 -10.70
N ALA A 30 2.39 -4.55 -11.39
CA ALA A 30 2.53 -4.96 -12.79
C ALA A 30 2.39 -6.48 -12.98
N ALA A 31 2.96 -7.27 -12.07
CA ALA A 31 2.88 -8.72 -12.11
C ALA A 31 1.45 -9.25 -11.94
N LEU A 32 0.62 -8.54 -11.17
CA LEU A 32 -0.78 -8.88 -10.93
C LEU A 32 -1.71 -8.56 -12.10
N ARG A 33 -1.24 -7.81 -13.11
CA ARG A 33 -2.02 -7.44 -14.31
C ARG A 33 -3.38 -6.83 -13.96
N LEU A 34 -3.36 -5.89 -13.01
CA LEU A 34 -4.56 -5.22 -12.52
C LEU A 34 -5.24 -4.44 -13.64
N GLU A 35 -6.56 -4.65 -13.79
CA GLU A 35 -7.39 -3.92 -14.74
C GLU A 35 -7.98 -2.66 -14.10
N THR A 36 -8.22 -1.63 -14.91
CA THR A 36 -8.93 -0.42 -14.47
C THR A 36 -10.30 -0.79 -13.88
N GLY A 37 -10.59 -0.31 -12.67
CA GLY A 37 -11.81 -0.62 -11.94
C GLY A 37 -11.75 -1.92 -11.13
N ALA A 38 -10.64 -2.66 -11.15
CA ALA A 38 -10.46 -3.79 -10.25
C ALA A 38 -10.59 -3.36 -8.79
N ARG A 39 -11.20 -4.21 -7.97
CA ARG A 39 -11.47 -3.92 -6.55
C ARG A 39 -10.43 -4.59 -5.66
N VAL A 40 -9.83 -3.82 -4.75
CA VAL A 40 -8.81 -4.31 -3.81
C VAL A 40 -9.27 -4.05 -2.39
N LEU A 41 -9.17 -5.06 -1.53
CA LEU A 41 -9.35 -4.94 -0.08
C LEU A 41 -7.99 -5.05 0.59
N ASP A 42 -7.60 -4.06 1.38
CA ASP A 42 -6.30 -4.03 2.08
C ASP A 42 -6.47 -3.95 3.61
N LEU A 43 -6.34 -5.09 4.28
CA LEU A 43 -6.48 -5.18 5.73
C LEU A 43 -5.11 -4.97 6.40
N GLY A 44 -5.00 -3.91 7.21
CA GLY A 44 -3.71 -3.50 7.76
C GLY A 44 -2.87 -2.72 6.74
N SER A 45 -3.53 -1.87 5.95
CA SER A 45 -2.96 -1.09 4.84
C SER A 45 -1.84 -0.10 5.23
N GLY A 46 -1.55 0.05 6.53
CA GLY A 46 -0.55 0.98 7.04
C GLY A 46 -0.84 2.41 6.59
N SER A 47 0.14 3.08 5.99
CA SER A 47 -0.01 4.41 5.38
C SER A 47 -0.71 4.40 4.01
N GLY A 48 -1.13 3.24 3.51
CA GLY A 48 -1.94 3.12 2.27
C GLY A 48 -1.16 3.23 0.96
N GLU A 49 0.17 3.19 0.98
CA GLU A 49 1.00 3.43 -0.23
C GLU A 49 0.66 2.46 -1.37
N MET A 50 0.33 1.20 -1.09
CA MET A 50 -0.07 0.23 -2.12
C MET A 50 -1.36 0.65 -2.83
N LEU A 51 -2.44 0.87 -2.09
CA LEU A 51 -3.72 1.29 -2.69
C LEU A 51 -3.59 2.63 -3.42
N CYS A 52 -2.88 3.60 -2.83
CA CYS A 52 -2.69 4.92 -3.44
C CYS A 52 -1.91 4.84 -4.77
N THR A 53 -0.80 4.10 -4.79
CA THR A 53 0.02 3.96 -6.01
C THR A 53 -0.68 3.15 -7.08
N TRP A 54 -1.37 2.06 -6.70
CA TRP A 54 -2.07 1.22 -7.67
C TRP A 54 -3.36 1.86 -8.19
N ALA A 55 -4.06 2.66 -7.37
CA ALA A 55 -5.19 3.45 -7.85
C ALA A 55 -4.74 4.47 -8.89
N ARG A 56 -3.59 5.12 -8.67
CA ARG A 56 -2.99 6.06 -9.61
C ARG A 56 -2.50 5.37 -10.90
N ASP A 57 -1.81 4.25 -10.79
CA ASP A 57 -1.14 3.61 -11.94
C ASP A 57 -2.04 2.66 -12.73
N TYR A 58 -2.98 1.98 -12.06
CA TYR A 58 -3.84 0.95 -12.65
C TYR A 58 -5.33 1.24 -12.53
N GLY A 59 -5.74 2.35 -11.90
CA GLY A 59 -7.15 2.72 -11.78
C GLY A 59 -7.98 1.78 -10.90
N VAL A 60 -7.35 1.09 -9.95
CA VAL A 60 -8.08 0.23 -9.01
C VAL A 60 -8.88 1.03 -7.99
N ILE A 61 -9.93 0.41 -7.44
CA ILE A 61 -10.78 0.98 -6.38
C ILE A 61 -10.54 0.19 -5.10
N GLY A 62 -10.02 0.87 -4.07
CA GLY A 62 -9.60 0.26 -2.81
C GLY A 62 -10.52 0.56 -1.62
N THR A 63 -10.55 -0.33 -0.63
CA THR A 63 -11.04 -0.10 0.73
C THR A 63 -10.16 -0.82 1.75
#